data_AF-A0A4P9XEE4-F1
#
_entry.id   AF-A0A4P9XEE4-F1
#
_cell.length_a   1.000
_cell.length_b   1.000
_cell.length_c   1.000
_cell.angle_alpha   90.00
_cell.angle_beta   90.00
_cell.angle_gamma   90.00
#
_symmetry.space_group_name_H-M   'P 1'
#
loop_
_entity.id
_entity.type
_entity.pdbx_description
1 polymer ?
#
loop_
_entity_poly.entity_id
_entity_poly.type
_entity_poly.pdbx_seq_one_letter_code
_entity_poly.pdbx_strand_id
1 'polypeptide(L)'
;MGDVAQAVGSDSVQPVASTPTAVGVANRRSRLTDSPRDGEPDGGADHDHDHDHDHDHDHDHDHDQGSGNDSNRVERADAATPSETSPLLGHLPAPAVGRRRDDDAGLEPAVRQAALPHAGTARAPRLAAMDLLRGLLMVFESIDHARGFLSRVDIQHEEWFRMPKYHGAWTPFLMRLPTALCAPGFLLLMAWAQVLFVSRRRQALGWGDRRILRHFAIRGAVLVAANFVQTGAYWPMIMLTVLSALGLNLVLGALVLLAEMRLSSWVAQQSWGGPRCARVTTLVFYTVGAAVGLAAPSFYTPLASEAHAPFSIAWRVFFLPHTDQGRLFSIYPNMAWAGYVFYGLGIGRWMVGQQWDRRRMGRVCWQLAGAWLLLFLALRLPMMAVHPQRPLDPAVGSAVGFGHGHDVDTDPYSRASSGWLWAPRFGNGNPELVESDGPWLIRLLNLQKYPPSLTFTAAMLAGNHALLGALSTALDPSGWLATSAHSPLRVFGTSAFFFYILHFYLYGLLQAFWVAVGPWPMPSGFLPQPGAGLPDPLFWLTWLFGLILLYYACAAYGTFKQRQPLDSIWRFF
;
A
#
# COMPACT_ATOMS: atom_id res chain seq x y z
N MET A 1 55.07 28.86 -8.86
CA MET A 1 56.24 29.61 -8.38
C MET A 1 55.89 30.15 -7.00
N GLY A 2 56.58 29.67 -5.96
CA GLY A 2 56.77 30.36 -4.69
C GLY A 2 55.66 30.23 -3.63
N ASP A 3 55.78 29.20 -2.78
CA ASP A 3 55.45 29.26 -1.35
C ASP A 3 56.10 30.48 -0.67
N VAL A 4 55.53 30.99 0.44
CA VAL A 4 56.24 31.12 1.73
C VAL A 4 55.20 31.20 2.87
N ALA A 5 55.26 30.19 3.74
CA ALA A 5 54.72 30.18 5.08
C ALA A 5 55.62 30.98 6.05
N GLN A 6 55.04 31.50 7.14
CA GLN A 6 55.78 31.62 8.40
C GLN A 6 54.95 31.10 9.57
N ALA A 7 55.64 30.33 10.38
CA ALA A 7 55.17 29.57 11.52
C ALA A 7 55.94 29.99 12.78
N VAL A 8 55.45 29.46 13.90
CA VAL A 8 56.17 29.15 15.15
C VAL A 8 56.21 30.22 16.25
N GLY A 9 55.68 29.82 17.40
CA GLY A 9 56.03 30.28 18.74
C GLY A 9 55.46 29.31 19.78
N SER A 10 56.34 28.50 20.38
CA SER A 10 56.08 27.39 21.31
C SER A 10 56.33 27.78 22.79
N ASP A 11 56.05 26.82 23.68
CA ASP A 11 56.49 26.66 25.10
C ASP A 11 55.53 27.26 26.16
N SER A 12 55.17 26.65 27.30
CA SER A 12 55.68 25.54 28.15
C SER A 12 54.59 25.19 29.21
N VAL A 13 54.14 23.93 29.39
CA VAL A 13 54.42 22.89 30.43
C VAL A 13 54.63 23.33 31.90
N GLN A 14 53.72 22.91 32.82
CA GLN A 14 53.94 22.03 34.03
C GLN A 14 52.72 22.05 35.04
N PRO A 15 52.58 21.06 35.96
CA PRO A 15 51.29 20.46 36.42
C PRO A 15 51.06 20.51 37.97
N VAL A 16 50.31 19.53 38.53
CA VAL A 16 50.06 19.12 39.96
C VAL A 16 48.60 19.40 40.41
N ALA A 17 47.80 18.55 41.09
CA ALA A 17 48.02 17.45 42.06
C ALA A 17 46.90 16.37 42.03
N SER A 18 47.28 15.18 42.48
CA SER A 18 46.46 14.05 42.90
C SER A 18 46.51 13.87 44.43
N THR A 19 45.46 13.34 45.07
CA THR A 19 45.54 12.49 46.29
C THR A 19 44.17 11.86 46.66
N PRO A 20 44.14 10.74 47.42
CA PRO A 20 43.13 9.66 47.33
C PRO A 20 42.44 9.31 48.69
N THR A 21 41.95 8.05 48.80
CA THR A 21 41.43 7.26 49.97
C THR A 21 39.90 7.33 50.26
N ALA A 22 39.17 6.27 50.63
CA ALA A 22 39.47 4.86 50.97
C ALA A 22 38.17 3.99 51.08
N VAL A 23 38.30 2.65 50.86
CA VAL A 23 37.75 1.47 51.61
C VAL A 23 36.23 1.43 51.90
N GLY A 24 35.41 0.40 51.62
CA GLY A 24 35.58 -1.06 51.55
C GLY A 24 34.57 -1.72 52.53
N VAL A 25 33.91 -2.82 52.15
CA VAL A 25 33.50 -3.99 52.98
C VAL A 25 32.40 -4.81 52.28
N ALA A 26 32.60 -6.12 52.35
CA ALA A 26 31.82 -7.18 51.74
C ALA A 26 30.76 -7.80 52.69
N ASN A 27 29.88 -8.60 52.07
CA ASN A 27 29.39 -9.92 52.53
C ASN A 27 28.08 -9.96 53.36
N ARG A 28 27.01 -10.53 52.78
CA ARG A 28 26.41 -11.79 53.29
C ARG A 28 25.31 -12.39 52.39
N ARG A 29 25.34 -13.72 52.33
CA ARG A 29 24.38 -14.67 51.75
C ARG A 29 23.17 -14.92 52.66
N SER A 30 22.02 -15.25 52.08
CA SER A 30 21.13 -16.38 52.45
C SER A 30 19.95 -16.46 51.44
N ARG A 31 19.93 -17.42 50.51
CA ARG A 31 19.21 -18.72 50.56
C ARG A 31 17.72 -18.61 50.88
N LEU A 32 16.86 -19.03 49.95
CA LEU A 32 15.93 -20.17 50.06
C LEU A 32 14.86 -20.12 48.95
N THR A 33 15.01 -20.93 47.89
CA THR A 33 13.89 -21.39 47.04
C THR A 33 14.26 -22.78 46.52
N ASP A 34 13.49 -23.80 46.91
CA ASP A 34 13.01 -24.86 46.02
C ASP A 34 12.38 -26.03 46.82
N SER A 35 11.08 -26.20 46.63
CA SER A 35 10.39 -27.49 46.41
C SER A 35 8.89 -27.25 46.28
N PRO A 36 8.23 -27.89 45.29
CA PRO A 36 6.88 -28.39 45.49
C PRO A 36 6.82 -29.90 45.24
N ARG A 37 6.10 -30.60 46.11
CA ARG A 37 5.55 -31.94 45.87
C ARG A 37 4.11 -31.96 46.38
N ASP A 38 3.21 -32.20 45.45
CA ASP A 38 2.07 -33.13 45.45
C ASP A 38 1.33 -33.42 46.76
N GLY A 39 0.00 -33.23 46.72
CA GLY A 39 -0.93 -33.81 47.70
C GLY A 39 -2.32 -33.17 47.72
N GLU A 40 -3.19 -33.56 46.80
CA GLU A 40 -4.64 -33.74 47.07
C GLU A 40 -4.84 -35.04 47.90
N PRO A 41 -6.03 -35.37 48.48
CA PRO A 41 -7.37 -34.79 48.29
C PRO A 41 -8.23 -34.59 49.58
N ASP A 42 -9.45 -34.10 49.35
CA ASP A 42 -10.72 -34.59 49.93
C ASP A 42 -11.43 -33.76 51.03
N GLY A 43 -12.75 -33.60 50.87
CA GLY A 43 -13.69 -33.14 51.90
C GLY A 43 -14.64 -32.01 51.50
N GLY A 44 -15.85 -32.37 51.06
CA GLY A 44 -16.91 -31.46 50.60
C GLY A 44 -17.87 -30.91 51.68
N ALA A 45 -18.81 -30.08 51.24
CA ALA A 45 -20.24 -30.03 51.63
C ALA A 45 -20.91 -28.76 51.06
N ASP A 46 -21.82 -28.97 50.12
CA ASP A 46 -23.18 -28.44 49.97
C ASP A 46 -23.51 -26.99 50.31
N HIS A 47 -24.17 -26.29 49.37
CA HIS A 47 -25.53 -25.75 49.58
C HIS A 47 -26.18 -25.34 48.25
N ASP A 48 -27.36 -25.91 48.02
CA ASP A 48 -28.33 -25.63 46.97
C ASP A 48 -28.88 -24.20 47.03
N HIS A 49 -29.28 -23.65 45.87
CA HIS A 49 -30.55 -22.92 45.71
C HIS A 49 -30.92 -22.81 44.23
N ASP A 50 -31.98 -23.52 43.88
CA ASP A 50 -32.74 -23.40 42.63
C ASP A 50 -33.39 -22.02 42.49
N HIS A 51 -33.50 -21.53 41.25
CA HIS A 51 -34.69 -20.81 40.79
C HIS A 51 -34.79 -20.89 39.26
N ASP A 52 -35.73 -21.72 38.83
CA ASP A 52 -36.31 -21.75 37.48
C ASP A 52 -37.04 -20.43 37.17
N HIS A 53 -36.99 -20.01 35.90
CA HIS A 53 -38.13 -19.36 35.25
C HIS A 53 -38.09 -19.62 33.75
N ASP A 54 -38.93 -20.56 33.33
CA ASP A 54 -39.44 -20.72 31.98
C ASP A 54 -40.36 -19.55 31.60
N HIS A 55 -40.35 -19.19 30.30
CA HIS A 55 -41.54 -18.73 29.60
C HIS A 55 -41.47 -19.11 28.12
N ASP A 56 -42.28 -20.11 27.77
CA ASP A 56 -42.72 -20.45 26.42
C ASP A 56 -43.65 -19.38 25.83
N HIS A 57 -43.69 -19.30 24.50
CA HIS A 57 -44.91 -19.29 23.68
C HIS A 57 -44.58 -19.46 22.17
N ASP A 58 -44.79 -20.68 21.66
CA ASP A 58 -45.71 -21.12 20.58
C ASP A 58 -45.81 -20.33 19.25
N HIS A 59 -45.43 -20.99 18.13
CA HIS A 59 -46.29 -21.52 17.03
C HIS A 59 -46.44 -20.52 15.85
N ASP A 60 -46.26 -20.86 14.56
CA ASP A 60 -46.81 -21.96 13.78
C ASP A 60 -45.90 -22.45 12.63
N HIS A 61 -46.17 -23.70 12.23
CA HIS A 61 -45.63 -24.41 11.07
C HIS A 61 -46.37 -24.07 9.77
N ASP A 62 -45.68 -24.19 8.63
CA ASP A 62 -46.28 -24.71 7.39
C ASP A 62 -45.26 -25.64 6.71
N HIS A 63 -45.62 -26.92 6.64
CA HIS A 63 -44.98 -27.96 5.83
C HIS A 63 -45.89 -28.23 4.63
N ASP A 64 -45.31 -28.35 3.44
CA ASP A 64 -45.88 -29.18 2.39
C ASP A 64 -44.76 -29.97 1.70
N GLN A 65 -44.82 -31.28 1.88
CA GLN A 65 -44.08 -32.31 1.15
C GLN A 65 -45.12 -33.24 0.53
N GLY A 66 -45.17 -33.28 -0.79
CA GLY A 66 -45.91 -34.28 -1.57
C GLY A 66 -44.94 -35.09 -2.41
N SER A 67 -44.64 -36.30 -1.93
CA SER A 67 -43.92 -37.37 -2.66
C SER A 67 -44.75 -37.92 -3.82
N GLY A 68 -44.11 -38.37 -4.91
CA GLY A 68 -44.80 -39.18 -5.91
C GLY A 68 -43.97 -39.53 -7.14
N ASN A 69 -43.55 -40.79 -7.17
CA ASN A 69 -42.70 -41.51 -8.11
C ASN A 69 -43.13 -41.53 -9.60
N ASP A 70 -42.18 -42.00 -10.43
CA ASP A 70 -42.34 -42.87 -11.62
C ASP A 70 -42.06 -42.35 -13.05
N SER A 71 -40.85 -42.72 -13.50
CA SER A 71 -40.49 -43.58 -14.64
C SER A 71 -41.13 -43.42 -16.04
N ASN A 72 -40.21 -43.38 -17.02
CA ASN A 72 -40.28 -43.87 -18.42
C ASN A 72 -41.45 -43.42 -19.32
N ARG A 73 -41.12 -42.87 -20.51
CA ARG A 73 -41.22 -43.58 -21.80
C ARG A 73 -40.86 -42.71 -23.01
N VAL A 74 -40.20 -43.36 -23.95
CA VAL A 74 -39.77 -42.97 -25.30
C VAL A 74 -40.94 -43.06 -26.30
N GLU A 75 -41.04 -42.11 -27.25
CA GLU A 75 -41.52 -42.26 -28.66
C GLU A 75 -41.54 -40.85 -29.29
N ARG A 76 -40.68 -40.45 -30.25
CA ARG A 76 -40.61 -40.72 -31.70
C ARG A 76 -41.92 -40.50 -32.49
N ALA A 77 -41.86 -39.43 -33.31
CA ALA A 77 -42.01 -39.43 -34.78
C ALA A 77 -43.22 -38.71 -35.41
N ASP A 78 -42.89 -38.13 -36.58
CA ASP A 78 -43.70 -37.74 -37.76
C ASP A 78 -44.43 -36.38 -37.72
N ALA A 79 -44.02 -35.34 -38.47
CA ALA A 79 -43.85 -35.15 -39.93
C ALA A 79 -45.12 -34.55 -40.60
N ALA A 80 -45.02 -33.32 -41.12
CA ALA A 80 -45.59 -32.84 -42.40
C ALA A 80 -45.48 -31.30 -42.55
N THR A 81 -44.71 -30.87 -43.54
CA THR A 81 -44.74 -29.57 -44.27
C THR A 81 -45.76 -29.64 -45.44
N PRO A 82 -45.85 -28.70 -46.41
CA PRO A 82 -45.82 -27.21 -46.44
C PRO A 82 -46.96 -26.60 -47.34
N SER A 83 -47.10 -25.27 -47.39
CA SER A 83 -47.55 -24.42 -48.54
C SER A 83 -48.07 -23.06 -48.02
N GLU A 84 -48.07 -21.90 -48.70
CA GLU A 84 -47.56 -21.40 -49.98
C GLU A 84 -47.72 -19.86 -49.96
N THR A 85 -46.82 -19.18 -50.69
CA THR A 85 -46.97 -17.99 -51.57
C THR A 85 -47.43 -16.58 -51.09
N SER A 86 -46.72 -15.60 -51.67
CA SER A 86 -46.77 -14.11 -51.66
C SER A 86 -47.75 -13.57 -52.77
N PRO A 87 -47.85 -12.27 -53.19
CA PRO A 87 -47.19 -11.00 -52.81
C PRO A 87 -48.11 -9.72 -52.84
N LEU A 88 -47.49 -8.50 -52.88
CA LEU A 88 -47.96 -7.16 -53.36
C LEU A 88 -48.44 -6.16 -52.30
N LEU A 89 -48.25 -4.82 -52.37
CA LEU A 89 -47.41 -3.84 -53.10
C LEU A 89 -47.84 -2.45 -52.54
N GLY A 90 -46.95 -1.46 -52.35
CA GLY A 90 -47.42 -0.05 -52.19
C GLY A 90 -46.59 0.96 -51.38
N HIS A 91 -45.72 1.68 -52.08
CA HIS A 91 -45.45 3.13 -52.00
C HIS A 91 -44.98 3.87 -50.72
N LEU A 92 -43.73 4.35 -50.79
CA LEU A 92 -43.18 5.58 -50.18
C LEU A 92 -43.75 6.85 -50.87
N PRO A 93 -43.77 8.03 -50.22
CA PRO A 93 -42.60 8.93 -50.28
C PRO A 93 -42.32 9.80 -49.02
N ALA A 94 -41.05 10.18 -48.86
CA ALA A 94 -40.57 11.43 -48.23
C ALA A 94 -39.98 12.32 -49.37
N PRO A 95 -39.59 13.61 -49.21
CA PRO A 95 -39.39 14.40 -47.98
C PRO A 95 -39.98 15.84 -48.03
N ALA A 96 -40.04 16.52 -46.88
CA ALA A 96 -40.25 17.98 -46.84
C ALA A 96 -39.23 18.64 -45.90
N VAL A 97 -38.41 19.49 -46.49
CA VAL A 97 -37.47 20.42 -45.86
C VAL A 97 -38.26 21.58 -45.26
N GLY A 98 -38.09 21.84 -43.96
CA GLY A 98 -38.72 22.97 -43.27
C GLY A 98 -37.81 23.52 -42.18
N ARG A 99 -37.23 24.70 -42.42
CA ARG A 99 -36.54 25.54 -41.44
C ARG A 99 -37.50 25.95 -40.31
N ARG A 100 -37.08 25.79 -39.04
CA ARG A 100 -37.55 26.54 -37.85
C ARG A 100 -36.30 26.73 -36.98
N ARG A 101 -35.68 27.91 -36.92
CA ARG A 101 -35.99 29.10 -36.11
C ARG A 101 -36.13 28.75 -34.62
N ASP A 102 -35.06 29.09 -33.91
CA ASP A 102 -34.95 29.18 -32.47
C ASP A 102 -36.05 30.09 -31.92
N ASP A 103 -36.76 29.63 -30.91
CA ASP A 103 -37.42 30.45 -29.89
C ASP A 103 -37.62 29.57 -28.64
N ASP A 104 -36.91 29.94 -27.59
CA ASP A 104 -36.99 29.39 -26.23
C ASP A 104 -38.39 29.62 -25.63
N ALA A 105 -39.10 28.56 -25.28
CA ALA A 105 -40.06 28.56 -24.16
C ALA A 105 -40.52 27.13 -23.85
N GLY A 106 -40.08 26.62 -22.69
CA GLY A 106 -40.79 25.62 -21.87
C GLY A 106 -41.11 24.27 -22.50
N LEU A 107 -40.36 23.24 -22.11
CA LEU A 107 -40.82 21.87 -21.87
C LEU A 107 -39.66 21.08 -21.23
N GLU A 108 -39.61 21.10 -19.90
CA GLU A 108 -38.81 20.16 -19.11
C GLU A 108 -39.15 18.72 -19.56
N PRO A 109 -38.19 17.91 -20.04
CA PRO A 109 -38.44 16.49 -20.17
C PRO A 109 -38.46 15.92 -18.75
N ALA A 110 -39.65 15.50 -18.31
CA ALA A 110 -39.83 14.69 -17.11
C ALA A 110 -38.88 13.49 -17.17
N VAL A 111 -37.69 13.66 -16.59
CA VAL A 111 -36.78 12.58 -16.27
C VAL A 111 -37.55 11.73 -15.28
N ARG A 112 -38.15 10.64 -15.78
CA ARG A 112 -38.57 9.52 -14.94
C ARG A 112 -37.33 9.15 -14.14
N GLN A 113 -37.26 9.64 -12.90
CA GLN A 113 -36.44 9.07 -11.86
C GLN A 113 -36.91 7.63 -11.74
N ALA A 114 -36.26 6.74 -12.49
CA ALA A 114 -36.27 5.34 -12.15
C ALA A 114 -35.78 5.29 -10.70
N ALA A 115 -36.72 5.03 -9.79
CA ALA A 115 -36.44 4.80 -8.39
C ALA A 115 -35.33 3.75 -8.33
N LEU A 116 -34.11 4.21 -8.04
CA LEU A 116 -33.00 3.31 -7.78
C LEU A 116 -33.39 2.51 -6.53
N PRO A 117 -33.36 1.17 -6.58
CA PRO A 117 -33.74 0.37 -5.44
C PRO A 117 -32.95 0.80 -4.20
N HIS A 118 -33.69 0.94 -3.10
CA HIS A 118 -33.22 1.43 -1.82
C HIS A 118 -32.00 0.65 -1.32
N ALA A 119 -31.14 1.37 -0.59
CA ALA A 119 -29.84 0.95 -0.11
C ALA A 119 -29.92 -0.30 0.79
N GLY A 120 -29.57 -1.44 0.22
CA GLY A 120 -29.29 -2.69 0.92
C GLY A 120 -28.62 -3.75 0.04
N THR A 121 -28.17 -3.38 -1.16
CA THR A 121 -27.57 -4.36 -2.08
C THR A 121 -26.14 -4.66 -1.65
N ALA A 122 -25.88 -5.93 -1.33
CA ALA A 122 -24.55 -6.46 -1.05
C ALA A 122 -23.58 -5.96 -2.14
N ARG A 123 -22.65 -5.07 -1.75
CA ARG A 123 -21.64 -4.52 -2.66
C ARG A 123 -20.87 -5.70 -3.26
N ALA A 124 -20.67 -5.70 -4.58
CA ALA A 124 -20.01 -6.82 -5.25
C ALA A 124 -18.71 -7.20 -4.50
N PRO A 125 -18.52 -8.46 -4.11
CA PRO A 125 -17.52 -8.88 -3.13
C PRO A 125 -16.08 -8.40 -3.42
N ARG A 126 -15.74 -8.23 -4.71
CA ARG A 126 -14.46 -7.65 -5.16
C ARG A 126 -14.19 -6.24 -4.62
N LEU A 127 -15.22 -5.40 -4.56
CA LEU A 127 -15.09 -4.02 -4.08
C LEU A 127 -14.88 -3.99 -2.56
N ALA A 128 -15.46 -4.96 -1.83
CA ALA A 128 -15.32 -5.06 -0.39
C ALA A 128 -13.87 -5.40 0.01
N ALA A 129 -13.25 -6.42 -0.58
CA ALA A 129 -11.86 -6.80 -0.26
C ALA A 129 -10.86 -5.68 -0.59
N MET A 130 -11.05 -4.97 -1.71
CA MET A 130 -10.21 -3.83 -2.08
C MET A 130 -10.33 -2.65 -1.10
N ASP A 131 -11.56 -2.34 -0.66
CA ASP A 131 -11.76 -1.27 0.34
C ASP A 131 -11.16 -1.66 1.70
N LEU A 132 -11.31 -2.92 2.12
CA LEU A 132 -10.71 -3.40 3.38
C LEU A 132 -9.19 -3.38 3.35
N LEU A 133 -8.56 -3.82 2.24
CA LEU A 133 -7.11 -3.70 2.10
C LEU A 133 -6.72 -2.22 2.16
N ARG A 134 -7.42 -1.33 1.45
CA ARG A 134 -7.12 0.11 1.49
C ARG A 134 -7.18 0.66 2.91
N GLY A 135 -8.18 0.25 3.71
CA GLY A 135 -8.29 0.65 5.11
C GLY A 135 -7.17 0.11 5.99
N LEU A 136 -6.76 -1.15 5.79
CA LEU A 136 -5.62 -1.74 6.49
C LEU A 136 -4.31 -1.00 6.16
N LEU A 137 -4.11 -0.65 4.88
CA LEU A 137 -2.95 0.13 4.46
C LEU A 137 -2.95 1.53 5.07
N MET A 138 -4.11 2.16 5.28
CA MET A 138 -4.21 3.44 6.00
C MET A 138 -3.78 3.30 7.46
N VAL A 139 -4.21 2.23 8.13
CA VAL A 139 -3.77 1.92 9.50
C VAL A 139 -2.25 1.74 9.55
N PHE A 140 -1.68 0.92 8.66
CA PHE A 140 -0.23 0.71 8.61
C PHE A 140 0.53 1.99 8.31
N GLU A 141 0.13 2.75 7.30
CA GLU A 141 0.80 4.00 6.92
C GLU A 141 0.79 5.03 8.06
N SER A 142 -0.30 5.09 8.84
CA SER A 142 -0.38 5.99 9.99
C SER A 142 0.66 5.71 11.08
N ILE A 143 1.22 4.49 11.16
CA ILE A 143 2.29 4.15 12.11
C ILE A 143 3.55 4.96 11.81
N ASP A 144 3.95 5.06 10.54
CA ASP A 144 5.19 5.76 10.16
C ASP A 144 5.08 7.27 10.41
N HIS A 145 3.91 7.84 10.16
CA HIS A 145 3.64 9.25 10.43
C HIS A 145 3.48 9.54 11.93
N ALA A 146 2.74 8.72 12.65
CA ALA A 146 2.64 8.86 14.11
C ALA A 146 4.01 8.72 14.77
N ARG A 147 4.87 7.82 14.28
CA ARG A 147 6.24 7.63 14.78
C ARG A 147 7.05 8.92 14.68
N GLY A 148 6.99 9.61 13.53
CA GLY A 148 7.69 10.88 13.33
C GLY A 148 7.28 11.99 14.30
N PHE A 149 6.04 11.96 14.81
CA PHE A 149 5.54 12.92 15.80
C PHE A 149 5.74 12.49 17.25
N LEU A 150 5.56 11.20 17.54
CA LEU A 150 5.28 10.71 18.89
C LEU A 150 6.32 9.75 19.42
N SER A 151 7.14 9.12 18.59
CA SER A 151 8.02 8.03 19.03
C SER A 151 9.47 8.48 19.17
N ARG A 152 10.14 7.99 20.21
CA ARG A 152 11.61 8.11 20.38
C ARG A 152 12.41 7.12 19.54
N VAL A 153 11.73 6.19 18.86
CA VAL A 153 12.38 5.18 18.01
C VAL A 153 12.85 5.86 16.73
N ASP A 154 14.16 6.14 16.68
CA ASP A 154 14.81 6.63 15.47
C ASP A 154 15.02 5.49 14.48
N ILE A 155 14.62 5.72 13.23
CA ILE A 155 14.91 4.83 12.11
C ILE A 155 15.46 5.72 11.03
N GLN A 156 16.71 5.45 10.66
CA GLN A 156 17.41 6.17 9.62
C GLN A 156 16.55 6.26 8.35
N HIS A 157 16.46 7.47 7.80
CA HIS A 157 15.78 7.69 6.53
C HIS A 157 16.45 6.87 5.43
N GLU A 158 15.63 6.23 4.60
CA GLU A 158 16.10 5.33 3.57
C GLU A 158 16.17 6.04 2.23
N GLU A 159 17.31 5.89 1.58
CA GLU A 159 17.55 6.28 0.20
C GLU A 159 18.35 5.18 -0.51
N TRP A 160 18.46 5.28 -1.82
CA TRP A 160 19.16 4.29 -2.63
C TRP A 160 20.64 4.13 -2.25
N PHE A 161 21.27 5.14 -1.65
CA PHE A 161 22.65 5.12 -1.18
C PHE A 161 22.78 4.95 0.35
N ARG A 162 21.65 4.79 1.07
CA ARG A 162 21.61 4.70 2.53
C ARG A 162 20.41 3.88 3.00
N MET A 163 20.67 2.66 3.49
CA MET A 163 19.63 1.79 4.05
C MET A 163 19.55 1.90 5.58
N PRO A 164 18.36 1.67 6.16
CA PRO A 164 18.22 1.59 7.61
C PRO A 164 18.95 0.35 8.16
N LYS A 165 19.67 0.57 9.25
CA LYS A 165 20.33 -0.47 10.05
C LYS A 165 19.53 -0.69 11.31
N TYR A 166 19.26 -1.95 11.64
CA TYR A 166 18.43 -2.31 12.79
C TYR A 166 19.25 -2.87 13.95
N HIS A 167 20.48 -3.32 13.72
CA HIS A 167 21.36 -3.85 14.78
C HIS A 167 20.69 -4.95 15.62
N GLY A 168 19.86 -5.76 14.96
CA GLY A 168 19.07 -6.82 15.59
C GLY A 168 17.81 -6.39 16.36
N ALA A 169 17.49 -5.09 16.39
CA ALA A 169 16.31 -4.58 17.08
C ALA A 169 15.01 -4.85 16.31
N TRP A 170 14.08 -5.57 16.93
CA TRP A 170 12.79 -5.94 16.32
C TRP A 170 11.80 -4.78 16.25
N THR A 171 11.74 -3.90 17.26
CA THR A 171 10.77 -2.79 17.29
C THR A 171 10.83 -1.88 16.06
N PRO A 172 11.98 -1.26 15.70
CA PRO A 172 12.07 -0.42 14.52
C PRO A 172 11.78 -1.19 13.22
N PHE A 173 12.21 -2.46 13.15
CA PHE A 173 11.93 -3.32 12.00
C PHE A 173 10.43 -3.60 11.83
N LEU A 174 9.72 -3.95 12.91
CA LEU A 174 8.29 -4.24 12.90
C LEU A 174 7.42 -2.99 12.72
N MET A 175 7.91 -1.80 13.07
CA MET A 175 7.24 -0.55 12.69
C MET A 175 7.33 -0.28 11.18
N ARG A 176 8.42 -0.68 10.54
CA ARG A 176 8.72 -0.33 9.14
C ARG A 176 8.26 -1.38 8.12
N LEU A 177 8.27 -2.66 8.49
CA LEU A 177 7.87 -3.74 7.57
C LEU A 177 6.40 -3.62 7.11
N PRO A 178 5.40 -3.38 7.98
CA PRO A 178 4.01 -3.23 7.55
C PRO A 178 3.79 -2.01 6.66
N THR A 179 4.47 -0.88 6.95
CA THR A 179 4.33 0.37 6.19
C THR A 179 4.96 0.27 4.79
N ALA A 180 5.85 -0.69 4.56
CA ALA A 180 6.40 -0.98 3.24
C ALA A 180 5.35 -1.48 2.24
N LEU A 181 4.26 -2.09 2.71
CA LEU A 181 3.15 -2.56 1.87
C LEU A 181 2.33 -1.41 1.25
N CYS A 182 2.34 -0.24 1.89
CA CYS A 182 1.39 0.84 1.63
C CYS A 182 1.50 1.43 0.23
N ALA A 183 2.70 1.85 -0.19
CA ALA A 183 2.86 2.49 -1.51
C ALA A 183 2.57 1.52 -2.68
N PRO A 184 3.14 0.29 -2.72
CA PRO A 184 2.75 -0.74 -3.68
C PRO A 184 1.25 -1.04 -3.68
N GLY A 185 0.65 -1.18 -2.50
CA GLY A 185 -0.75 -1.50 -2.33
C GLY A 185 -1.69 -0.39 -2.81
N PHE A 186 -1.39 0.88 -2.49
CA PHE A 186 -2.20 2.01 -2.96
C PHE A 186 -2.14 2.17 -4.47
N LEU A 187 -0.97 2.04 -5.10
CA LEU A 187 -0.85 2.14 -6.55
C LEU A 187 -1.56 0.99 -7.28
N LEU A 188 -1.41 -0.24 -6.78
CA LEU A 188 -2.12 -1.42 -7.28
C LEU A 188 -3.64 -1.21 -7.21
N LEU A 189 -4.17 -0.86 -6.03
CA LEU A 189 -5.60 -0.68 -5.81
C LEU A 189 -6.15 0.53 -6.57
N MET A 190 -5.36 1.62 -6.68
CA MET A 190 -5.72 2.80 -7.45
C MET A 190 -5.92 2.41 -8.91
N ALA A 191 -4.89 1.86 -9.56
CA ALA A 191 -4.93 1.50 -10.98
C ALA A 191 -6.04 0.49 -11.28
N TRP A 192 -6.18 -0.55 -10.46
CA TRP A 192 -7.28 -1.51 -10.61
C TRP A 192 -8.66 -0.83 -10.47
N ALA A 193 -8.84 0.03 -9.46
CA ALA A 193 -10.09 0.77 -9.28
C ALA A 193 -10.40 1.71 -10.45
N GLN A 194 -9.39 2.27 -11.14
CA GLN A 194 -9.60 3.09 -12.33
C GLN A 194 -10.32 2.31 -13.44
N VAL A 195 -9.89 1.07 -13.71
CA VAL A 195 -10.53 0.23 -14.73
C VAL A 195 -11.99 -0.05 -14.38
N LEU A 196 -12.26 -0.39 -13.12
CA LEU A 196 -13.63 -0.65 -12.65
C LEU A 196 -14.50 0.60 -12.75
N PHE A 197 -13.96 1.76 -12.38
CA PHE A 197 -14.63 3.04 -12.46
C PHE A 197 -14.97 3.39 -13.92
N VAL A 198 -13.98 3.35 -14.82
CA VAL A 198 -14.16 3.69 -16.23
C VAL A 198 -15.18 2.75 -16.89
N SER A 199 -15.05 1.45 -16.65
CA SER A 199 -15.98 0.46 -17.21
C SER A 199 -17.41 0.72 -16.75
N ARG A 200 -17.61 0.98 -15.45
CA ARG A 200 -18.95 1.27 -14.91
C ARG A 200 -19.52 2.60 -15.41
N ARG A 201 -18.71 3.65 -15.51
CA ARG A 201 -19.17 4.97 -15.98
C ARG A 201 -19.50 4.98 -17.47
N ARG A 202 -18.75 4.25 -18.28
CA ARG A 202 -19.10 4.04 -19.69
C ARG A 202 -20.40 3.28 -19.83
N GLN A 203 -20.56 2.16 -19.12
CA GLN A 203 -21.78 1.33 -19.21
C GLN A 203 -23.03 2.03 -18.67
N ALA A 204 -22.93 2.71 -17.53
CA ALA A 204 -24.09 3.28 -16.86
C ALA A 204 -24.45 4.69 -17.34
N LEU A 205 -23.48 5.48 -17.81
CA LEU A 205 -23.64 6.91 -18.09
C LEU A 205 -23.07 7.35 -19.45
N GLY A 206 -22.53 6.43 -20.26
CA GLY A 206 -22.00 6.76 -21.59
C GLY A 206 -20.80 7.73 -21.60
N TRP A 207 -20.00 7.78 -20.52
CA TRP A 207 -18.90 8.75 -20.43
C TRP A 207 -17.85 8.59 -21.54
N GLY A 208 -17.61 9.66 -22.30
CA GLY A 208 -16.52 9.73 -23.29
C GLY A 208 -15.13 9.98 -22.66
N ASP A 209 -14.09 9.79 -23.48
CA ASP A 209 -12.66 9.86 -23.09
C ASP A 209 -12.30 11.18 -22.41
N ARG A 210 -12.77 12.31 -22.95
CA ARG A 210 -12.50 13.65 -22.39
C ARG A 210 -13.04 13.81 -20.98
N ARG A 211 -14.24 13.26 -20.69
CA ARG A 211 -14.85 13.32 -19.35
C ARG A 211 -14.08 12.43 -18.37
N ILE A 212 -13.66 11.24 -18.81
CA ILE A 212 -12.82 10.33 -18.02
C ILE A 212 -11.48 10.98 -17.68
N LEU A 213 -10.78 11.52 -18.68
CA LEU A 213 -9.48 12.16 -18.49
C LEU A 213 -9.59 13.38 -17.57
N ARG A 214 -10.60 14.24 -17.78
CA ARG A 214 -10.88 15.39 -16.90
C ARG A 214 -11.14 14.93 -15.46
N HIS A 215 -11.90 13.86 -15.25
CA HIS A 215 -12.18 13.34 -13.91
C HIS A 215 -10.89 12.94 -13.18
N PHE A 216 -10.03 12.15 -13.81
CA PHE A 216 -8.77 11.75 -13.20
C PHE A 216 -7.75 12.89 -13.10
N ALA A 217 -7.74 13.84 -14.04
CA ALA A 217 -6.91 15.05 -13.96
C ALA A 217 -7.27 15.91 -12.75
N ILE A 218 -8.56 16.17 -12.50
CA ILE A 218 -9.00 16.92 -11.32
C ILE A 218 -8.61 16.19 -10.05
N ARG A 219 -8.84 14.87 -9.99
CA ARG A 219 -8.46 14.08 -8.81
C ARG A 219 -6.96 14.06 -8.57
N GLY A 220 -6.16 13.93 -9.63
CA GLY A 220 -4.71 13.98 -9.55
C GLY A 220 -4.21 15.34 -9.07
N ALA A 221 -4.78 16.43 -9.59
CA ALA A 221 -4.45 17.79 -9.18
C ALA A 221 -4.78 18.05 -7.70
N VAL A 222 -5.91 17.57 -7.20
CA VAL A 222 -6.27 17.69 -5.78
C VAL A 222 -5.29 16.93 -4.88
N LEU A 223 -4.84 15.73 -5.27
CA LEU A 223 -3.83 14.98 -4.51
C LEU A 223 -2.47 15.70 -4.48
N VAL A 224 -2.05 16.27 -5.61
CA VAL A 224 -0.80 17.04 -5.70
C VAL A 224 -0.91 18.34 -4.89
N ALA A 225 -2.04 19.04 -4.93
CA ALA A 225 -2.26 20.23 -4.12
C ALA A 225 -2.24 19.89 -2.62
N ALA A 226 -2.91 18.81 -2.23
CA ALA A 226 -2.92 18.33 -0.85
C ALA A 226 -1.52 17.96 -0.35
N ASN A 227 -0.66 17.38 -1.20
CA ASN A 227 0.75 17.15 -0.88
C ASN A 227 1.45 18.45 -0.46
N PHE A 228 1.30 19.54 -1.23
CA PHE A 228 1.99 20.80 -0.92
C PHE A 228 1.42 21.49 0.32
N VAL A 229 0.10 21.46 0.52
CA VAL A 229 -0.53 22.00 1.74
C VAL A 229 0.01 21.27 2.97
N GLN A 230 0.05 19.94 2.93
CA GLN A 230 0.51 19.14 4.05
C GLN A 230 2.00 19.28 4.28
N THR A 231 2.84 19.19 3.24
CA THR A 231 4.30 19.21 3.42
C THR A 231 4.85 20.59 3.72
N GLY A 232 4.28 21.65 3.12
CA GLY A 232 4.68 23.03 3.38
C GLY A 232 4.44 23.49 4.82
N ALA A 233 3.56 22.80 5.56
CA ALA A 233 3.31 23.10 6.97
C ALA A 233 4.38 22.54 7.93
N TYR A 234 5.18 21.55 7.51
CA TYR A 234 6.10 20.82 8.40
C TYR A 234 7.55 20.80 7.94
N TRP A 235 7.81 21.03 6.64
CA TRP A 235 9.17 21.06 6.11
C TRP A 235 9.48 22.40 5.42
N PRO A 236 10.69 22.93 5.60
CA PRO A 236 11.12 24.17 4.95
C PRO A 236 11.50 24.00 3.46
N MET A 237 11.33 22.80 2.90
CA MET A 237 11.70 22.44 1.54
C MET A 237 10.53 21.82 0.77
N ILE A 238 10.60 21.85 -0.56
CA ILE A 238 9.56 21.30 -1.43
C ILE A 238 9.67 19.77 -1.42
N MET A 239 8.68 19.12 -0.81
CA MET A 239 8.58 17.66 -0.70
C MET A 239 7.59 17.11 -1.72
N LEU A 240 8.02 16.13 -2.51
CA LEU A 240 7.12 15.29 -3.31
C LEU A 240 6.98 13.92 -2.63
N THR A 241 5.84 13.71 -1.97
CA THR A 241 5.54 12.49 -1.21
C THR A 241 4.62 11.56 -1.98
N VAL A 242 4.16 10.48 -1.33
CA VAL A 242 3.24 9.49 -1.90
C VAL A 242 1.97 10.12 -2.49
N LEU A 243 1.45 11.24 -1.95
CA LEU A 243 0.29 11.93 -2.51
C LEU A 243 0.56 12.52 -3.89
N SER A 244 1.71 13.18 -4.06
CA SER A 244 2.11 13.69 -5.37
C SER A 244 2.30 12.54 -6.37
N ALA A 245 2.89 11.43 -5.91
CA ALA A 245 3.10 10.25 -6.74
C ALA A 245 1.79 9.58 -7.16
N LEU A 246 0.83 9.41 -6.24
CA LEU A 246 -0.51 8.91 -6.52
C LEU A 246 -1.26 9.84 -7.46
N GLY A 247 -1.19 11.16 -7.24
CA GLY A 247 -1.89 12.15 -8.07
C GLY A 247 -1.44 12.14 -9.52
N LEU A 248 -0.13 12.16 -9.76
CA LEU A 248 0.44 12.09 -11.10
C LEU A 248 0.24 10.70 -11.75
N ASN A 249 0.40 9.60 -10.99
CA ASN A 249 0.14 8.25 -11.51
C ASN A 249 -1.35 7.99 -11.80
N LEU A 250 -2.27 8.68 -11.14
CA LEU A 250 -3.70 8.62 -11.47
C LEU A 250 -3.96 9.17 -12.88
N VAL A 251 -3.29 10.26 -13.25
CA VAL A 251 -3.40 10.83 -14.61
C VAL A 251 -2.72 9.91 -15.63
N LEU A 252 -1.51 9.43 -15.33
CA LEU A 252 -0.80 8.47 -16.17
C LEU A 252 -1.65 7.21 -16.42
N GLY A 253 -2.23 6.63 -15.37
CA GLY A 253 -3.06 5.43 -15.49
C GLY A 253 -4.29 5.65 -16.36
N ALA A 254 -4.92 6.83 -16.31
CA ALA A 254 -6.02 7.16 -17.20
C ALA A 254 -5.57 7.25 -18.67
N LEU A 255 -4.41 7.86 -18.93
CA LEU A 255 -3.85 7.96 -20.29
C LEU A 255 -3.50 6.58 -20.85
N VAL A 256 -2.79 5.75 -20.07
CA VAL A 256 -2.40 4.39 -20.44
C VAL A 256 -3.64 3.53 -20.72
N LEU A 257 -4.65 3.59 -19.84
CA LEU A 257 -5.88 2.83 -19.99
C LEU A 257 -6.65 3.22 -21.26
N LEU A 258 -6.79 4.53 -21.54
CA LEU A 258 -7.47 5.00 -22.74
C LEU A 258 -6.70 4.65 -24.02
N ALA A 259 -5.37 4.75 -23.99
CA ALA A 259 -4.51 4.35 -25.11
C ALA A 259 -4.64 2.85 -25.41
N GLU A 260 -4.59 2.00 -24.38
CA GLU A 260 -4.76 0.56 -24.54
C GLU A 260 -6.17 0.19 -25.01
N MET A 261 -7.21 0.85 -24.51
CA MET A 261 -8.58 0.61 -24.99
C MET A 261 -8.75 0.95 -26.47
N ARG A 262 -8.08 2.01 -26.96
CA ARG A 262 -8.08 2.36 -28.39
C ARG A 262 -7.31 1.34 -29.21
N LEU A 263 -6.12 0.93 -28.74
CA LEU A 263 -5.31 -0.08 -29.40
C LEU A 263 -6.06 -1.41 -29.52
N SER A 264 -6.61 -1.92 -28.43
CA SER A 264 -7.36 -3.18 -28.42
C SER A 264 -8.63 -3.11 -29.28
N SER A 265 -9.32 -1.96 -29.29
CA SER A 265 -10.48 -1.75 -30.18
C SER A 265 -10.08 -1.71 -31.65
N TRP A 266 -8.97 -1.05 -31.98
CA TRP A 266 -8.44 -1.00 -33.34
C TRP A 266 -8.03 -2.39 -33.82
N VAL A 267 -7.32 -3.18 -32.99
CA VAL A 267 -6.96 -4.57 -33.28
C VAL A 267 -8.23 -5.39 -33.52
N ALA A 268 -9.24 -5.28 -32.65
CA ALA A 268 -10.51 -6.02 -32.77
C ALA A 268 -11.24 -5.78 -34.10
N GLN A 269 -11.06 -4.60 -34.72
CA GLN A 269 -11.66 -4.21 -35.99
C GLN A 269 -10.85 -4.67 -37.21
N GLN A 270 -9.59 -5.07 -37.04
CA GLN A 270 -8.80 -5.59 -38.14
C GLN A 270 -9.30 -6.96 -38.59
N SER A 271 -9.21 -7.23 -39.90
CA SER A 271 -9.62 -8.51 -40.50
C SER A 271 -8.93 -9.74 -39.88
N TRP A 272 -7.69 -9.57 -39.42
CA TRP A 272 -6.89 -10.59 -38.73
C TRP A 272 -7.00 -10.53 -37.19
N GLY A 273 -7.64 -9.50 -36.65
CA GLY A 273 -7.45 -9.04 -35.27
C GLY A 273 -8.63 -9.23 -34.34
N GLY A 274 -9.63 -10.07 -34.68
CA GLY A 274 -10.88 -10.24 -33.93
C GLY A 274 -10.76 -10.41 -32.39
N PRO A 275 -11.87 -10.57 -31.64
CA PRO A 275 -11.90 -10.38 -30.17
C PRO A 275 -10.90 -11.20 -29.33
N ARG A 276 -10.35 -12.29 -29.88
CA ARG A 276 -9.24 -13.04 -29.26
C ARG A 276 -7.91 -12.27 -29.36
N CYS A 277 -7.54 -11.78 -30.53
CA CYS A 277 -6.30 -11.03 -30.74
C CYS A 277 -6.29 -9.75 -29.91
N ALA A 278 -7.39 -9.01 -29.87
CA ALA A 278 -7.53 -7.83 -29.01
C ALA A 278 -7.26 -8.14 -27.51
N ARG A 279 -7.76 -9.27 -27.00
CA ARG A 279 -7.50 -9.71 -25.62
C ARG A 279 -6.03 -10.08 -25.40
N VAL A 280 -5.40 -10.76 -26.36
CA VAL A 280 -3.97 -11.07 -26.32
C VAL A 280 -3.15 -9.78 -26.32
N THR A 281 -3.49 -8.81 -27.18
CA THR A 281 -2.86 -7.48 -27.21
C THR A 281 -2.96 -6.78 -25.85
N THR A 282 -4.15 -6.76 -25.24
CA THR A 282 -4.33 -6.21 -23.88
C THR A 282 -3.42 -6.91 -22.86
N LEU A 283 -3.38 -8.24 -22.86
CA LEU A 283 -2.57 -9.01 -21.92
C LEU A 283 -1.07 -8.73 -22.11
N VAL A 284 -0.58 -8.76 -23.35
CA VAL A 284 0.82 -8.47 -23.69
C VAL A 284 1.18 -7.03 -23.30
N PHE A 285 0.33 -6.05 -23.64
CA PHE A 285 0.57 -4.63 -23.35
C PHE A 285 0.82 -4.39 -21.86
N TYR A 286 -0.08 -4.88 -20.99
CA TYR A 286 0.09 -4.68 -19.55
C TYR A 286 1.16 -5.56 -18.94
N THR A 287 1.36 -6.79 -19.43
CA THR A 287 2.40 -7.69 -18.91
C THR A 287 3.79 -7.13 -19.21
N VAL A 288 4.04 -6.71 -20.45
CA VAL A 288 5.32 -6.10 -20.84
C VAL A 288 5.50 -4.76 -20.14
N GLY A 289 4.47 -3.89 -20.11
CA GLY A 289 4.54 -2.60 -19.43
C GLY A 289 4.84 -2.74 -17.93
N ALA A 290 4.21 -3.70 -17.25
CA ALA A 290 4.49 -4.00 -15.84
C ALA A 290 5.90 -4.58 -15.65
N ALA A 291 6.31 -5.56 -16.46
CA ALA A 291 7.65 -6.15 -16.36
C ALA A 291 8.76 -5.12 -16.53
N VAL A 292 8.65 -4.26 -17.56
CA VAL A 292 9.60 -3.17 -17.80
C VAL A 292 9.54 -2.14 -16.67
N GLY A 293 8.34 -1.65 -16.33
CA GLY A 293 8.19 -0.57 -15.36
C GLY A 293 8.58 -0.96 -13.94
N LEU A 294 8.31 -2.19 -13.51
CA LEU A 294 8.65 -2.69 -12.18
C LEU A 294 10.13 -3.06 -12.04
N ALA A 295 10.78 -3.48 -13.13
CA ALA A 295 12.21 -3.79 -13.13
C ALA A 295 13.10 -2.55 -13.36
N ALA A 296 12.59 -1.52 -14.05
CA ALA A 296 13.34 -0.33 -14.43
C ALA A 296 14.13 0.32 -13.27
N PRO A 297 13.57 0.53 -12.06
CA PRO A 297 14.34 1.08 -10.95
C PRO A 297 15.61 0.31 -10.63
N SER A 298 15.60 -1.03 -10.69
CA SER A 298 16.79 -1.85 -10.47
C SER A 298 17.88 -1.65 -11.54
N PHE A 299 17.53 -1.13 -12.73
CA PHE A 299 18.49 -0.87 -13.80
C PHE A 299 19.09 0.53 -13.79
N TYR A 300 18.30 1.56 -13.47
CA TYR A 300 18.78 2.94 -13.51
C TYR A 300 19.24 3.46 -12.15
N THR A 301 18.97 2.75 -11.04
CA THR A 301 19.47 3.17 -9.72
C THR A 301 21.01 3.15 -9.73
N PRO A 302 21.67 4.29 -9.43
CA PRO A 302 23.12 4.37 -9.39
C PRO A 302 23.72 3.59 -8.21
N LEU A 303 25.03 3.40 -8.22
CA LEU A 303 25.76 2.74 -7.13
C LEU A 303 25.90 3.67 -5.94
N ALA A 304 25.93 3.12 -4.71
CA ALA A 304 26.03 3.95 -3.50
C ALA A 304 27.24 4.91 -3.48
N SER A 305 28.33 4.57 -4.17
CA SER A 305 29.51 5.44 -4.36
C SER A 305 29.22 6.71 -5.16
N GLU A 306 28.16 6.72 -5.96
CA GLU A 306 27.71 7.85 -6.78
C GLU A 306 26.74 8.78 -6.03
N ALA A 307 26.60 8.63 -4.71
CA ALA A 307 25.68 9.44 -3.90
C ALA A 307 25.86 10.95 -4.15
N HIS A 308 27.08 11.44 -4.29
CA HIS A 308 27.36 12.87 -4.48
C HIS A 308 27.39 13.32 -5.95
N ALA A 309 27.02 12.45 -6.90
CA ALA A 309 27.01 12.80 -8.32
C ALA A 309 25.92 13.84 -8.64
N PRO A 310 26.17 14.83 -9.51
CA PRO A 310 25.22 15.91 -9.78
C PRO A 310 24.06 15.42 -10.66
N PHE A 311 22.90 15.14 -10.07
CA PHE A 311 21.70 14.72 -10.81
C PHE A 311 20.80 15.91 -11.16
N SER A 312 20.30 15.94 -12.40
CA SER A 312 19.35 16.96 -12.83
C SER A 312 18.08 16.95 -11.99
N ILE A 313 17.43 18.11 -11.84
CA ILE A 313 16.16 18.23 -11.08
C ILE A 313 15.10 17.29 -11.67
N ALA A 314 15.01 17.19 -13.00
CA ALA A 314 14.06 16.31 -13.66
C ALA A 314 14.31 14.83 -13.29
N TRP A 315 15.56 14.40 -13.28
CA TRP A 315 15.92 13.04 -12.86
C TRP A 315 15.51 12.78 -11.41
N ARG A 316 15.75 13.75 -10.52
CA ARG A 316 15.40 13.63 -9.10
C ARG A 316 13.90 13.61 -8.83
N VAL A 317 13.13 14.41 -9.58
CA VAL A 317 11.66 14.46 -9.46
C VAL A 317 11.01 13.19 -9.98
N PHE A 318 11.49 12.65 -11.10
CA PHE A 318 10.79 11.58 -11.79
C PHE A 318 11.34 10.18 -11.52
N PHE A 319 12.64 10.02 -11.23
CA PHE A 319 13.28 8.70 -11.17
C PHE A 319 14.00 8.42 -9.85
N LEU A 320 14.71 9.38 -9.27
CA LEU A 320 15.68 9.09 -8.22
C LEU A 320 15.50 9.99 -6.98
N PRO A 321 15.16 9.44 -5.79
CA PRO A 321 15.09 10.24 -4.56
C PRO A 321 16.50 10.68 -4.14
N HIS A 322 16.67 11.93 -3.72
CA HIS A 322 17.96 12.43 -3.25
C HIS A 322 17.81 13.69 -2.36
N THR A 323 18.18 13.60 -1.08
CA THR A 323 18.03 14.69 -0.09
C THR A 323 19.05 15.83 -0.25
N ASP A 324 20.27 15.54 -0.69
CA ASP A 324 21.43 16.45 -0.45
C ASP A 324 21.66 17.52 -1.54
N GLN A 325 20.77 17.62 -2.55
CA GLN A 325 20.99 18.44 -3.75
C GLN A 325 19.98 19.61 -3.91
N GLY A 326 19.65 20.30 -2.81
CA GLY A 326 18.94 21.58 -2.83
C GLY A 326 17.59 21.58 -2.11
N ARG A 327 16.70 22.52 -2.47
CA ARG A 327 15.41 22.77 -1.79
C ARG A 327 14.24 21.90 -2.27
N LEU A 328 14.49 20.94 -3.15
CA LEU A 328 13.48 20.00 -3.65
C LEU A 328 13.93 18.58 -3.35
N PHE A 329 13.07 17.80 -2.73
CA PHE A 329 13.31 16.38 -2.54
C PHE A 329 12.03 15.58 -2.82
N SER A 330 12.17 14.62 -3.71
CA SER A 330 11.11 13.72 -4.13
C SER A 330 11.35 12.35 -3.53
N ILE A 331 10.69 12.06 -2.40
CA ILE A 331 10.76 10.75 -1.73
C ILE A 331 10.13 9.69 -2.63
N TYR A 332 9.06 10.05 -3.34
CA TYR A 332 8.32 9.17 -4.25
C TYR A 332 8.41 9.65 -5.70
N PRO A 333 9.57 9.49 -6.36
CA PRO A 333 9.76 9.93 -7.74
C PRO A 333 8.79 9.21 -8.69
N ASN A 334 7.99 9.97 -9.42
CA ASN A 334 6.75 9.45 -9.99
C ASN A 334 6.93 8.24 -10.94
N MET A 335 7.93 8.30 -11.83
CA MET A 335 8.19 7.27 -12.84
C MET A 335 8.76 6.00 -12.22
N ALA A 336 9.43 6.08 -11.07
CA ALA A 336 9.90 4.92 -10.33
C ALA A 336 8.75 4.01 -9.85
N TRP A 337 7.56 4.57 -9.72
CA TRP A 337 6.36 3.87 -9.25
C TRP A 337 5.36 3.56 -10.37
N ALA A 338 5.64 3.95 -11.61
CA ALA A 338 4.72 3.79 -12.75
C ALA A 338 4.46 2.32 -13.11
N GLY A 339 5.40 1.41 -12.87
CA GLY A 339 5.22 -0.03 -13.15
C GLY A 339 4.02 -0.65 -12.42
N TYR A 340 3.72 -0.18 -11.21
CA TYR A 340 2.57 -0.63 -10.42
C TYR A 340 1.24 -0.23 -11.08
N VAL A 341 1.23 0.88 -11.83
CA VAL A 341 0.05 1.33 -12.58
C VAL A 341 -0.27 0.35 -13.70
N PHE A 342 0.73 -0.04 -14.51
CA PHE A 342 0.53 -1.05 -15.56
C PHE A 342 0.05 -2.38 -14.96
N TYR A 343 0.66 -2.80 -13.85
CA TYR A 343 0.29 -4.04 -13.18
C TYR A 343 -1.18 -4.02 -12.70
N GLY A 344 -1.58 -2.98 -11.98
CA GLY A 344 -2.96 -2.85 -11.48
C GLY A 344 -4.00 -2.63 -12.58
N LEU A 345 -3.68 -1.86 -13.63
CA LEU A 345 -4.53 -1.73 -14.81
C LEU A 345 -4.71 -3.07 -15.52
N GLY A 346 -3.62 -3.85 -15.67
CA GLY A 346 -3.64 -5.18 -16.28
C GLY A 346 -4.56 -6.15 -15.55
N ILE A 347 -4.46 -6.23 -14.22
CA ILE A 347 -5.38 -7.01 -13.39
C ILE A 347 -6.81 -6.52 -13.58
N GLY A 348 -7.04 -5.21 -13.48
CA GLY A 348 -8.37 -4.63 -13.67
C GLY A 348 -8.98 -4.99 -15.03
N ARG A 349 -8.18 -4.91 -16.11
CA ARG A 349 -8.61 -5.19 -17.48
C ARG A 349 -8.88 -6.67 -17.71
N TRP A 350 -8.05 -7.55 -17.16
CA TRP A 350 -8.30 -8.98 -17.17
C TRP A 350 -9.64 -9.31 -16.49
N MET A 351 -9.97 -8.62 -15.41
CA MET A 351 -11.14 -8.92 -14.61
C MET A 351 -12.47 -8.39 -15.17
N VAL A 352 -12.44 -7.33 -15.97
CA VAL A 352 -13.65 -6.78 -16.60
C VAL A 352 -14.24 -7.80 -17.58
N GLY A 353 -15.56 -7.99 -17.51
CA GLY A 353 -16.29 -8.92 -18.39
C GLY A 353 -16.32 -10.37 -17.89
N GLN A 354 -15.67 -10.68 -16.76
CA GLN A 354 -15.76 -11.98 -16.12
C GLN A 354 -16.67 -11.92 -14.88
N GLN A 355 -17.39 -13.01 -14.59
CA GLN A 355 -18.09 -13.17 -13.31
C GLN A 355 -17.07 -13.56 -12.23
N TRP A 356 -17.00 -12.76 -11.17
CA TRP A 356 -16.08 -12.94 -10.04
C TRP A 356 -16.86 -13.10 -8.75
N ASP A 357 -16.76 -14.28 -8.16
CA ASP A 357 -17.12 -14.51 -6.77
C ASP A 357 -15.90 -14.33 -5.84
N ARG A 358 -16.15 -14.37 -4.53
CA ARG A 358 -15.14 -14.24 -3.47
C ARG A 358 -14.06 -15.31 -3.53
N ARG A 359 -14.46 -16.56 -3.74
CA ARG A 359 -13.55 -17.72 -3.73
C ARG A 359 -12.61 -17.68 -4.92
N ARG A 360 -13.13 -17.31 -6.10
CA ARG A 360 -12.34 -17.14 -7.33
C ARG A 360 -11.36 -15.98 -7.18
N MET A 361 -11.79 -14.83 -6.65
CA MET A 361 -10.89 -13.71 -6.35
C MET A 361 -9.78 -14.14 -5.39
N GLY A 362 -10.15 -14.79 -4.29
CA GLY A 362 -9.22 -15.25 -3.26
C GLY A 362 -8.17 -16.19 -3.82
N ARG A 363 -8.58 -17.23 -4.56
CA ARG A 363 -7.66 -18.18 -5.21
C ARG A 363 -6.67 -17.48 -6.14
N VAL A 364 -7.15 -16.58 -6.99
CA VAL A 364 -6.28 -15.82 -7.90
C VAL A 364 -5.29 -14.95 -7.15
N CYS A 365 -5.73 -14.26 -6.09
CA CYS A 365 -4.84 -13.46 -5.27
C CYS A 365 -3.79 -14.31 -4.55
N TRP A 366 -4.16 -15.49 -4.04
CA TRP A 366 -3.19 -16.44 -3.47
C TRP A 366 -2.18 -16.96 -4.50
N GLN A 367 -2.61 -17.23 -5.73
CA GLN A 367 -1.71 -17.64 -6.81
C GLN A 367 -0.74 -16.52 -7.19
N LEU A 368 -1.23 -15.28 -7.32
CA LEU A 368 -0.38 -14.11 -7.57
C LEU A 368 0.59 -13.87 -6.40
N ALA A 369 0.13 -14.04 -5.16
CA ALA A 369 0.99 -13.94 -3.98
C ALA A 369 2.11 -14.98 -4.02
N GLY A 370 1.79 -16.23 -4.34
CA GLY A 370 2.77 -17.30 -4.50
C GLY A 370 3.78 -17.02 -5.62
N ALA A 371 3.31 -16.58 -6.78
CA ALA A 371 4.19 -16.24 -7.91
C ALA A 371 5.17 -15.11 -7.56
N TRP A 372 4.69 -14.04 -6.92
CA TRP A 372 5.54 -12.94 -6.45
C TRP A 372 6.49 -13.36 -5.33
N LEU A 373 6.05 -14.22 -4.42
CA LEU A 373 6.90 -14.77 -3.35
C LEU A 373 8.03 -15.62 -3.93
N LEU A 374 7.72 -16.46 -4.91
CA LEU A 374 8.74 -17.27 -5.61
C LEU A 374 9.75 -16.38 -6.33
N LEU A 375 9.30 -15.33 -7.02
CA LEU A 375 10.20 -14.36 -7.65
C LEU A 375 11.07 -13.65 -6.59
N PHE A 376 10.48 -13.22 -5.47
CA PHE A 376 11.21 -12.60 -4.37
C PHE A 376 12.33 -13.53 -3.86
N LEU A 377 11.99 -14.79 -3.55
CA LEU A 377 12.96 -15.76 -3.05
C LEU A 377 14.05 -16.06 -4.09
N ALA A 378 13.67 -16.20 -5.36
CA ALA A 378 14.60 -16.45 -6.47
C ALA A 378 15.61 -15.31 -6.66
N LEU A 379 15.21 -14.06 -6.41
CA LEU A 379 16.10 -12.90 -6.49
C LEU A 379 16.89 -12.68 -5.19
N ARG A 380 16.29 -12.92 -4.03
CA ARG A 380 16.87 -12.54 -2.73
C ARG A 380 17.81 -13.60 -2.15
N LEU A 381 17.50 -14.89 -2.26
CA LEU A 381 18.31 -15.95 -1.65
C LEU A 381 19.73 -16.04 -2.24
N PRO A 382 19.95 -15.94 -3.57
CA PRO A 382 21.30 -15.96 -4.13
C PRO A 382 22.17 -14.80 -3.62
N MET A 383 21.59 -13.60 -3.47
CA MET A 383 22.29 -12.45 -2.89
C MET A 383 22.72 -12.73 -1.44
N MET A 384 21.85 -13.32 -0.62
CA MET A 384 22.18 -13.64 0.78
C MET A 384 23.27 -14.71 0.91
N ALA A 385 23.38 -15.62 -0.06
CA ALA A 385 24.43 -16.64 -0.08
C ALA A 385 25.83 -16.04 -0.36
N VAL A 386 25.90 -14.96 -1.14
CA VAL A 386 27.16 -14.27 -1.47
C VAL A 386 27.65 -13.39 -0.30
N HIS A 387 26.74 -12.93 0.56
CA HIS A 387 27.03 -12.09 1.73
C HIS A 387 26.71 -12.82 3.06
N PRO A 388 27.51 -13.84 3.44
CA PRO A 388 27.31 -14.55 4.70
C PRO A 388 27.48 -13.60 5.90
N GLN A 389 26.87 -13.97 7.03
CA GLN A 389 26.97 -13.21 8.28
C GLN A 389 28.44 -13.03 8.67
N ARG A 390 28.83 -11.81 9.03
CA ARG A 390 30.06 -11.60 9.78
C ARG A 390 29.72 -11.78 11.27
N PRO A 391 30.53 -12.53 12.05
CA PRO A 391 30.34 -12.60 13.49
C PRO A 391 30.41 -11.19 14.07
N LEU A 392 29.48 -10.85 14.97
CA LEU A 392 29.59 -9.66 15.80
C LEU A 392 30.78 -9.89 16.73
N ASP A 393 31.93 -9.27 16.43
CA ASP A 393 33.09 -9.35 17.30
C ASP A 393 32.82 -8.46 18.53
N PRO A 394 32.64 -9.02 19.75
CA PRO A 394 32.22 -8.23 20.91
C PRO A 394 33.30 -7.26 21.42
N ALA A 395 34.49 -7.25 20.82
CA ALA A 395 35.65 -6.47 21.26
C ALA A 395 35.79 -5.09 20.59
N VAL A 396 35.00 -4.75 19.56
CA VAL A 396 35.15 -3.48 18.81
C VAL A 396 34.14 -2.40 19.25
N GLY A 397 33.66 -2.50 20.49
CA GLY A 397 32.77 -1.50 21.11
C GLY A 397 33.47 -0.24 21.65
N SER A 398 34.81 -0.14 21.56
CA SER A 398 35.54 0.96 22.18
C SER A 398 36.88 1.27 21.49
N ALA A 399 36.84 1.86 20.29
CA ALA A 399 37.98 2.60 19.75
C ALA A 399 37.54 3.52 18.59
N VAL A 400 37.03 4.71 18.92
CA VAL A 400 37.12 5.84 17.97
C VAL A 400 38.57 6.32 18.04
N GLY A 401 39.41 5.80 17.16
CA GLY A 401 40.80 6.20 17.00
C GLY A 401 41.12 6.35 15.51
N PHE A 402 41.29 7.59 15.07
CA PHE A 402 41.89 7.90 13.77
C PHE A 402 43.31 7.31 13.71
N GLY A 403 43.58 6.43 12.75
CA GLY A 403 44.90 5.85 12.51
C GLY A 403 45.00 5.27 11.09
N HIS A 404 45.98 5.76 10.34
CA HIS A 404 46.29 5.39 8.96
C HIS A 404 46.67 3.91 8.76
N GLY A 405 46.35 3.39 7.57
CA GLY A 405 47.21 2.46 6.85
C GLY A 405 47.10 0.99 7.26
N HIS A 406 46.02 0.34 6.86
CA HIS A 406 46.06 -1.09 6.53
C HIS A 406 45.23 -1.30 5.27
N ASP A 407 45.84 -1.94 4.28
CA ASP A 407 45.24 -2.34 3.02
C ASP A 407 43.88 -3.01 3.27
N VAL A 408 42.81 -2.25 3.02
CA VAL A 408 41.45 -2.76 3.04
C VAL A 408 41.33 -3.65 1.82
N ASP A 409 41.30 -4.95 2.11
CA ASP A 409 41.04 -6.04 1.19
C ASP A 409 40.00 -5.61 0.15
N THR A 410 40.45 -5.63 -1.09
CA THR A 410 39.75 -5.17 -2.29
C THR A 410 38.29 -5.60 -2.28
N ASP A 411 37.40 -4.61 -2.45
CA ASP A 411 35.97 -4.71 -2.68
C ASP A 411 35.56 -6.09 -3.26
N PRO A 412 34.79 -6.94 -2.54
CA PRO A 412 34.35 -8.23 -3.06
C PRO A 412 33.53 -8.12 -4.35
N TYR A 413 33.05 -6.93 -4.71
CA TYR A 413 32.40 -6.67 -5.99
C TYR A 413 33.39 -6.49 -7.15
N SER A 414 34.64 -6.11 -6.90
CA SER A 414 35.68 -5.99 -7.94
C SER A 414 36.17 -7.34 -8.46
N ARG A 415 36.07 -8.41 -7.65
CA ARG A 415 36.45 -9.79 -8.03
C ARG A 415 35.30 -10.61 -8.63
N ALA A 416 34.07 -10.10 -8.64
CA ALA A 416 32.94 -10.77 -9.28
C ALA A 416 32.92 -10.51 -10.81
N SER A 417 34.02 -10.84 -11.50
CA SER A 417 34.13 -10.83 -12.96
C SER A 417 33.50 -12.05 -13.63
N SER A 418 32.78 -12.90 -12.88
CA SER A 418 32.20 -14.16 -13.37
C SER A 418 30.66 -14.17 -13.29
N GLY A 419 30.00 -13.86 -14.41
CA GLY A 419 28.67 -14.36 -14.81
C GLY A 419 27.41 -13.96 -14.02
N TRP A 420 27.53 -13.52 -12.77
CA TRP A 420 26.41 -13.32 -11.83
C TRP A 420 26.17 -11.87 -11.42
N LEU A 421 26.77 -10.89 -12.12
CA LEU A 421 26.65 -9.43 -11.87
C LEU A 421 25.20 -8.93 -11.74
N TRP A 422 24.23 -9.62 -12.33
CA TRP A 422 22.81 -9.27 -12.25
C TRP A 422 22.16 -9.68 -10.92
N ALA A 423 22.54 -10.81 -10.32
CA ALA A 423 21.85 -11.35 -9.15
C ALA A 423 21.93 -10.45 -7.89
N PRO A 424 23.07 -9.83 -7.54
CA PRO A 424 23.15 -8.89 -6.42
C PRO A 424 22.33 -7.61 -6.66
N ARG A 425 22.34 -7.07 -7.88
CA ARG A 425 21.65 -5.82 -8.23
C ARG A 425 20.13 -5.97 -8.24
N PHE A 426 19.61 -7.11 -8.73
CA PHE A 426 18.18 -7.43 -8.58
C PHE A 426 17.81 -7.87 -7.16
N GLY A 427 18.78 -8.39 -6.40
CA GLY A 427 18.64 -8.80 -5.00
C GLY A 427 18.42 -7.65 -4.02
N ASN A 428 19.01 -6.46 -4.26
CA ASN A 428 18.67 -5.25 -3.50
C ASN A 428 19.01 -3.87 -4.07
N GLY A 429 19.14 -3.67 -5.39
CA GLY A 429 19.63 -2.40 -5.94
C GLY A 429 21.11 -2.20 -5.61
N ASN A 430 21.39 -1.77 -4.38
CA ASN A 430 22.71 -1.62 -3.75
C ASN A 430 22.89 -2.64 -2.60
N PRO A 431 23.20 -3.91 -2.93
CA PRO A 431 23.32 -5.02 -1.97
C PRO A 431 24.34 -4.81 -0.85
N GLU A 432 25.39 -4.03 -1.10
CA GLU A 432 26.43 -3.67 -0.13
C GLU A 432 25.93 -2.82 1.04
N LEU A 433 24.77 -2.17 0.89
CA LEU A 433 24.15 -1.37 1.94
C LEU A 433 23.36 -2.20 2.95
N VAL A 434 23.11 -3.47 2.66
CA VAL A 434 22.39 -4.37 3.59
C VAL A 434 23.28 -4.68 4.77
N GLU A 435 22.76 -4.47 5.97
CA GLU A 435 23.43 -4.85 7.21
C GLU A 435 23.86 -6.34 7.17
N SER A 436 25.15 -6.60 7.39
CA SER A 436 25.71 -7.95 7.45
C SER A 436 25.33 -8.69 8.73
N ASP A 437 24.98 -7.93 9.76
CA ASP A 437 24.84 -8.39 11.13
C ASP A 437 23.35 -8.42 11.53
N GLY A 438 23.02 -9.20 12.55
CA GLY A 438 21.65 -9.36 13.06
C GLY A 438 20.86 -10.55 12.48
N PRO A 439 19.60 -10.74 12.94
CA PRO A 439 18.78 -11.89 12.60
C PRO A 439 18.59 -12.06 11.10
N TRP A 440 18.69 -13.30 10.63
CA TRP A 440 18.53 -13.65 9.21
C TRP A 440 17.24 -13.08 8.59
N LEU A 441 16.12 -13.07 9.32
CA LEU A 441 14.84 -12.59 8.82
C LEU A 441 14.82 -11.07 8.59
N ILE A 442 15.44 -10.30 9.49
CA ILE A 442 15.57 -8.85 9.34
C ILE A 442 16.40 -8.55 8.09
N ARG A 443 17.51 -9.28 7.90
CA ARG A 443 18.36 -9.15 6.70
C ARG A 443 17.63 -9.56 5.43
N LEU A 444 16.87 -10.66 5.45
CA LEU A 444 16.07 -11.12 4.30
C LEU A 444 15.10 -10.03 3.82
N LEU A 445 14.46 -9.33 4.77
CA LEU A 445 13.41 -8.34 4.51
C LEU A 445 13.90 -6.88 4.56
N ASN A 446 15.20 -6.63 4.73
CA ASN A 446 15.78 -5.29 4.59
C ASN A 446 15.94 -4.95 3.10
N LEU A 447 14.86 -4.46 2.50
CA LEU A 447 14.71 -4.26 1.05
C LEU A 447 14.68 -2.77 0.70
N GLN A 448 15.36 -2.40 -0.39
CA GLN A 448 15.42 -1.02 -0.90
C GLN A 448 14.07 -0.57 -1.48
N LYS A 449 13.41 0.35 -0.78
CA LYS A 449 12.12 0.95 -1.13
C LYS A 449 12.24 2.17 -2.05
N TYR A 450 13.35 2.91 -1.98
CA TYR A 450 13.50 4.23 -2.61
C TYR A 450 14.75 4.32 -3.51
N PRO A 451 14.60 4.27 -4.85
CA PRO A 451 13.41 3.84 -5.58
C PRO A 451 13.19 2.33 -5.39
N PRO A 452 11.98 1.80 -5.64
CA PRO A 452 11.62 0.44 -5.27
C PRO A 452 12.39 -0.57 -6.11
N SER A 453 13.26 -1.36 -5.48
CA SER A 453 13.94 -2.46 -6.17
C SER A 453 12.94 -3.52 -6.64
N LEU A 454 13.34 -4.36 -7.60
CA LEU A 454 12.50 -5.48 -8.06
C LEU A 454 12.20 -6.48 -6.92
N THR A 455 13.17 -6.71 -6.03
CA THR A 455 13.00 -7.56 -4.84
C THR A 455 12.03 -6.96 -3.83
N PHE A 456 12.14 -5.66 -3.55
CA PHE A 456 11.16 -4.93 -2.75
C PHE A 456 9.76 -5.06 -3.35
N THR A 457 9.65 -4.80 -4.65
CA THR A 457 8.40 -4.90 -5.40
C THR A 457 7.79 -6.29 -5.29
N ALA A 458 8.59 -7.34 -5.49
CA ALA A 458 8.13 -8.72 -5.42
C ALA A 458 7.63 -9.09 -4.01
N ALA A 459 8.38 -8.73 -2.96
CA ALA A 459 7.95 -8.98 -1.58
C ALA A 459 6.64 -8.25 -1.24
N MET A 460 6.55 -6.96 -1.59
CA MET A 460 5.39 -6.16 -1.23
C MET A 460 4.15 -6.48 -2.07
N LEU A 461 4.29 -6.86 -3.35
CA LEU A 461 3.17 -7.38 -4.13
C LEU A 461 2.74 -8.76 -3.66
N ALA A 462 3.66 -9.63 -3.24
CA ALA A 462 3.32 -10.89 -2.59
C ALA A 462 2.46 -10.65 -1.34
N GLY A 463 2.89 -9.75 -0.45
CA GLY A 463 2.15 -9.38 0.75
C GLY A 463 0.78 -8.77 0.45
N ASN A 464 0.70 -7.79 -0.46
CA ASN A 464 -0.58 -7.18 -0.86
C ASN A 464 -1.56 -8.18 -1.46
N HIS A 465 -1.09 -9.10 -2.31
CA HIS A 465 -1.93 -10.15 -2.87
C HIS A 465 -2.32 -11.22 -1.83
N ALA A 466 -1.43 -11.58 -0.90
CA ALA A 466 -1.77 -12.48 0.20
C ALA A 466 -2.85 -11.87 1.09
N LEU A 467 -2.73 -10.58 1.43
CA LEU A 467 -3.75 -9.84 2.17
C LEU A 467 -5.07 -9.75 1.41
N LEU A 468 -5.06 -9.47 0.10
CA LEU A 468 -6.27 -9.52 -0.71
C LEU A 468 -6.86 -10.92 -0.80
N GLY A 469 -6.04 -11.96 -0.87
CA GLY A 469 -6.45 -13.35 -0.86
C GLY A 469 -7.16 -13.69 0.44
N ALA A 470 -6.50 -13.43 1.57
CA ALA A 470 -7.03 -13.59 2.91
C ALA A 470 -8.32 -12.79 3.10
N LEU A 471 -8.34 -11.50 2.76
CA LEU A 471 -9.55 -10.67 2.83
C LEU A 471 -10.62 -11.11 1.83
N SER A 472 -10.30 -11.78 0.73
CA SER A 472 -11.34 -12.29 -0.17
C SER A 472 -11.97 -13.58 0.34
N THR A 473 -11.20 -14.43 1.03
CA THR A 473 -11.65 -15.75 1.53
C THR A 473 -12.14 -15.73 2.97
N ALA A 474 -11.53 -14.93 3.84
CA ALA A 474 -11.83 -14.85 5.27
C ALA A 474 -13.03 -13.96 5.59
N LEU A 475 -13.54 -13.21 4.62
CA LEU A 475 -14.82 -12.54 4.79
C LEU A 475 -15.94 -13.57 4.75
N ASP A 476 -16.29 -14.09 5.90
CA ASP A 476 -17.56 -14.77 6.14
C ASP A 476 -18.71 -13.80 5.80
N PRO A 477 -19.72 -14.20 5.00
CA PRO A 477 -20.96 -13.45 4.82
C PRO A 477 -21.65 -13.01 6.13
N SER A 478 -21.41 -13.72 7.23
CA SER A 478 -22.09 -13.54 8.52
C SER A 478 -21.25 -12.82 9.61
N GLY A 479 -19.94 -12.58 9.39
CA GLY A 479 -19.04 -12.02 10.40
C GLY A 479 -19.05 -10.49 10.51
N TRP A 480 -19.07 -9.96 11.75
CA TRP A 480 -19.14 -8.52 12.05
C TRP A 480 -18.01 -7.67 11.43
N LEU A 481 -16.79 -8.23 11.33
CA LEU A 481 -15.61 -7.60 10.74
C LEU A 481 -15.76 -7.34 9.23
N ALA A 482 -16.64 -8.11 8.56
CA ALA A 482 -16.65 -8.26 7.11
C ALA A 482 -17.75 -7.46 6.39
N THR A 483 -18.92 -7.31 7.01
CA THR A 483 -20.13 -6.81 6.34
C THR A 483 -20.78 -5.63 7.04
N SER A 484 -20.49 -5.39 8.32
CA SER A 484 -21.02 -4.22 9.02
C SER A 484 -20.51 -2.94 8.36
N ALA A 485 -21.43 -2.00 8.12
CA ALA A 485 -21.07 -0.65 7.68
C ALA A 485 -20.10 0.05 8.68
N HIS A 486 -20.02 -0.49 9.91
CA HIS A 486 -19.22 0.00 11.02
C HIS A 486 -17.86 -0.68 11.18
N SER A 487 -17.47 -1.60 10.30
CA SER A 487 -16.11 -2.18 10.33
C SER A 487 -15.06 -1.07 10.17
N PRO A 488 -14.12 -0.87 11.11
CA PRO A 488 -13.17 0.24 11.06
C PRO A 488 -12.35 0.26 9.77
N LEU A 489 -11.89 -0.92 9.30
CA LEU A 489 -11.13 -1.03 8.05
C LEU A 489 -11.97 -0.59 6.84
N ARG A 490 -13.27 -0.91 6.82
CA ARG A 490 -14.15 -0.45 5.74
C ARG A 490 -14.37 1.06 5.78
N VAL A 491 -14.56 1.62 6.98
CA VAL A 491 -14.70 3.06 7.17
C VAL A 491 -13.44 3.79 6.71
N PHE A 492 -12.26 3.36 7.15
CA PHE A 492 -10.98 3.94 6.69
C PHE A 492 -10.78 3.77 5.18
N GLY A 493 -11.07 2.59 4.63
CA GLY A 493 -10.88 2.31 3.21
C GLY A 493 -11.80 3.12 2.28
N THR A 494 -13.03 3.41 2.70
CA THR A 494 -13.99 4.20 1.91
C THR A 494 -13.83 5.71 2.06
N SER A 495 -13.06 6.14 3.06
CA SER A 495 -12.72 7.53 3.38
C SER A 495 -11.19 7.77 3.38
N ALA A 496 -10.42 6.98 2.63
CA ALA A 496 -8.96 6.92 2.75
C ALA A 496 -8.25 8.26 2.55
N PHE A 497 -8.66 9.07 1.57
CA PHE A 497 -8.05 10.40 1.38
C PHE A 497 -8.34 11.34 2.57
N PHE A 498 -9.55 11.32 3.10
CA PHE A 498 -9.91 12.11 4.28
C PHE A 498 -9.10 11.68 5.50
N PHE A 499 -8.97 10.36 5.73
CA PHE A 499 -8.09 9.80 6.75
C PHE A 499 -6.64 10.26 6.56
N TYR A 500 -6.13 10.19 5.33
CA TYR A 500 -4.75 10.56 5.02
C TYR A 500 -4.42 12.00 5.41
N ILE A 501 -5.31 12.94 5.10
CA ILE A 501 -5.11 14.35 5.46
C ILE A 501 -5.24 14.52 6.98
N LEU A 502 -6.29 13.97 7.57
CA LEU A 502 -6.63 14.25 8.97
C LEU A 502 -5.63 13.64 9.96
N HIS A 503 -5.12 12.42 9.73
CA HIS A 503 -4.28 11.74 10.71
C HIS A 503 -2.97 12.50 10.99
N PHE A 504 -2.41 13.16 9.99
CA PHE A 504 -1.16 13.90 10.14
C PHE A 504 -1.33 15.09 11.11
N TYR A 505 -2.40 15.87 10.93
CA TYR A 505 -2.74 16.96 11.86
C TYR A 505 -3.15 16.43 13.24
N LEU A 506 -3.87 15.32 13.30
CA LEU A 506 -4.27 14.72 14.58
C LEU A 506 -3.06 14.30 15.41
N TYR A 507 -2.08 13.61 14.81
CA TYR A 507 -0.87 13.20 15.54
C TYR A 507 0.02 14.39 15.88
N GLY A 508 0.05 15.44 15.06
CA GLY A 508 0.66 16.73 15.43
C GLY A 508 -0.01 17.39 16.65
N LEU A 509 -1.34 17.34 16.75
CA LEU A 509 -2.08 17.83 17.92
C LEU A 509 -1.82 16.97 19.16
N LEU A 510 -1.75 15.65 19.01
CA LEU A 510 -1.40 14.75 20.10
C LEU A 510 0.04 14.97 20.57
N GLN A 511 0.97 15.28 19.67
CA GLN A 511 2.32 15.71 20.03
C GLN A 511 2.28 17.00 20.87
N ALA A 512 1.53 18.02 20.44
CA ALA A 512 1.39 19.27 21.19
C ALA A 512 0.75 19.06 22.58
N PHE A 513 -0.21 18.14 22.70
CA PHE A 513 -0.75 17.73 23.99
C PHE A 513 0.34 17.16 24.90
N TRP A 514 1.14 16.21 24.41
CA TRP A 514 2.22 15.61 25.19
C TRP A 514 3.33 16.61 25.56
N VAL A 515 3.60 17.61 24.71
CA VAL A 515 4.46 18.75 25.07
C VAL A 515 3.92 19.51 26.27
N ALA A 516 2.60 19.69 26.36
CA ALA A 516 1.97 20.49 27.40
C ALA A 516 1.84 19.76 28.75
N VAL A 517 1.67 18.43 28.73
CA VAL A 517 1.33 17.65 29.94
C VAL A 517 2.37 16.60 30.32
N GLY A 518 3.24 16.20 29.40
CA GLY A 518 4.16 15.08 29.57
C GLY A 518 5.54 15.52 30.05
N PRO A 519 6.24 14.68 30.85
CA PRO A 519 7.64 14.92 31.21
C PRO A 519 8.62 14.56 30.08
N TRP A 520 8.16 13.98 28.97
CA TRP A 520 9.02 13.52 27.89
C TRP A 520 9.37 14.65 26.91
N PRO A 521 10.64 14.82 26.52
CA PRO A 521 10.98 15.71 25.44
C PRO A 521 10.32 15.19 24.16
N MET A 522 9.54 16.03 23.48
CA MET A 522 8.88 15.66 22.23
C MET A 522 9.66 16.23 21.03
N PRO A 523 9.59 15.58 19.85
CA PRO A 523 10.15 16.16 18.64
C PRO A 523 9.53 17.53 18.33
N SER A 524 10.31 18.46 17.78
CA SER A 524 9.76 19.72 17.26
C SER A 524 9.22 19.50 15.85
N GLY A 525 7.90 19.36 15.74
CA GLY A 525 7.22 19.04 14.49
C GLY A 525 7.54 17.61 14.02
N PHE A 526 7.75 17.42 12.72
CA PHE A 526 8.03 16.12 12.11
C PHE A 526 9.54 15.87 11.88
N LEU A 527 10.42 16.71 12.44
CA LEU A 527 11.86 16.56 12.21
C LEU A 527 12.45 15.48 13.14
N PRO A 528 13.35 14.61 12.63
CA PRO A 528 14.01 13.61 13.45
C PRO A 528 14.80 14.25 14.61
N GLN A 529 14.56 13.77 15.83
CA GLN A 529 15.29 14.21 17.03
C GLN A 529 15.66 12.99 17.87
N PRO A 530 16.93 12.56 17.85
CA PRO A 530 17.37 11.39 18.58
C PRO A 530 17.03 11.51 20.08
N GLY A 531 16.34 10.49 20.61
CA GLY A 531 15.96 10.43 22.02
C GLY A 531 14.71 11.22 22.41
N ALA A 532 14.10 12.00 21.50
CA ALA A 532 12.85 12.73 21.75
C ALA A 532 11.62 11.90 21.32
N GLY A 533 10.61 11.83 22.18
CA GLY A 533 9.35 11.13 21.94
C GLY A 533 8.93 10.25 23.12
N LEU A 534 7.75 9.66 22.99
CA LEU A 534 7.14 8.82 24.01
C LEU A 534 7.85 7.47 24.13
N PRO A 535 7.84 6.85 25.32
CA PRO A 535 8.16 5.44 25.48
C PRO A 535 7.25 4.54 24.66
N ASP A 536 7.77 3.39 24.23
CA ASP A 536 7.11 2.50 23.28
C ASP A 536 5.66 2.13 23.67
N PRO A 537 5.33 1.74 24.93
CA PRO A 537 3.96 1.44 25.29
C PRO A 537 3.03 2.65 25.14
N LEU A 538 3.50 3.84 25.54
CA LEU A 538 2.71 5.06 25.51
C LEU A 538 2.52 5.58 24.08
N PHE A 539 3.53 5.39 23.21
CA PHE A 539 3.40 5.61 21.78
C PHE A 539 2.25 4.78 21.19
N TRP A 540 2.24 3.45 21.43
CA TRP A 540 1.21 2.57 20.88
C TRP A 540 -0.19 2.89 21.42
N LEU A 541 -0.32 3.24 22.70
CA LEU A 541 -1.59 3.70 23.28
C LEU A 541 -2.07 5.01 22.66
N THR A 542 -1.17 5.98 22.47
CA THR A 542 -1.50 7.27 21.84
C THR A 542 -1.87 7.10 20.37
N TRP A 543 -1.16 6.23 19.64
CA TRP A 543 -1.48 5.89 18.26
C TRP A 543 -2.86 5.23 18.15
N LEU A 544 -3.16 4.26 19.00
CA LEU A 544 -4.46 3.60 19.03
C LEU A 544 -5.60 4.57 19.36
N PHE A 545 -5.38 5.48 20.32
CA PHE A 545 -6.33 6.55 20.63
C PHE A 545 -6.58 7.44 19.40
N GLY A 546 -5.53 7.81 18.67
CA GLY A 546 -5.65 8.54 17.41
C GLY A 546 -6.51 7.80 16.37
N LEU A 547 -6.33 6.49 16.21
CA LEU A 547 -7.17 5.68 15.32
C LEU A 547 -8.65 5.67 15.72
N ILE A 548 -8.96 5.63 17.02
CA ILE A 548 -10.34 5.68 17.51
C ILE A 548 -10.98 7.02 17.13
N LEU A 549 -10.29 8.13 17.32
CA LEU A 549 -10.78 9.45 16.90
C LEU A 549 -10.97 9.54 15.39
N LEU A 550 -10.00 9.03 14.62
CA LEU A 550 -10.07 8.98 13.15
C LEU A 550 -11.25 8.13 12.68
N TYR A 551 -11.60 7.05 13.38
CA TYR A 551 -12.75 6.23 13.04
C TYR A 551 -14.04 7.04 13.07
N TYR A 552 -14.31 7.76 14.16
CA TYR A 552 -15.51 8.59 14.27
C TYR A 552 -15.54 9.70 13.23
N ALA A 553 -14.41 10.37 12.99
CA ALA A 553 -14.32 11.41 11.96
C ALA A 553 -14.56 10.84 10.55
N CYS A 554 -13.97 9.70 10.21
CA CYS A 554 -14.15 9.04 8.91
C CYS A 554 -15.57 8.49 8.72
N ALA A 555 -16.21 8.00 9.78
CA ALA A 555 -17.60 7.56 9.75
C ALA A 555 -18.55 8.74 9.51
N ALA A 556 -18.34 9.86 10.21
CA ALA A 556 -19.10 11.09 9.99
C ALA A 556 -18.93 11.62 8.56
N TYR A 557 -17.70 11.68 8.06
CA TYR A 557 -17.41 12.04 6.67
C TYR A 557 -18.09 11.09 5.68
N GLY A 558 -18.07 9.78 5.94
CA GLY A 558 -18.74 8.77 5.13
C GLY A 558 -20.24 9.02 4.98
N THR A 559 -20.92 9.38 6.07
CA THR A 559 -22.34 9.77 6.08
C THR A 559 -22.59 11.06 5.31
N PHE A 560 -21.76 12.08 5.51
CA PHE A 560 -21.82 13.33 4.76
C PHE A 560 -21.66 13.12 3.25
N LYS A 561 -20.64 12.36 2.84
CA LYS A 561 -20.31 12.05 1.45
C LYS A 561 -21.44 11.35 0.70
N GLN A 562 -22.23 10.51 1.39
CA GLN A 562 -23.38 9.82 0.80
C GLN A 562 -24.54 10.76 0.45
N ARG A 563 -24.66 11.90 1.14
CA ARG A 563 -25.69 12.92 0.91
C ARG A 563 -25.35 13.86 -0.26
N GLN A 564 -24.15 13.75 -0.82
CA GLN A 564 -23.66 14.66 -1.87
C GLN A 564 -24.08 14.22 -3.29
N PRO A 565 -24.29 15.16 -4.23
CA PRO A 565 -24.55 14.86 -5.64
C PRO A 565 -23.43 14.02 -6.27
N LEU A 566 -23.75 13.17 -7.24
CA LEU A 566 -22.80 12.25 -7.90
C LEU A 566 -21.56 12.93 -8.49
N ASP A 567 -21.71 14.15 -9.01
CA ASP A 567 -20.63 14.94 -9.61
C ASP A 567 -19.90 15.86 -8.61
N SER A 568 -20.27 15.81 -7.31
CA SER A 568 -19.63 16.59 -6.26
C SER A 568 -18.16 16.18 -6.03
N ILE A 569 -17.29 17.17 -5.82
CA ILE A 569 -15.87 16.95 -5.53
C ILE A 569 -15.67 16.12 -4.25
N TRP A 570 -16.58 16.23 -3.27
CA TRP A 570 -16.57 15.43 -2.04
C TRP A 570 -16.76 13.93 -2.29
N ARG A 571 -17.33 13.55 -3.43
CA ARG A 571 -17.47 12.14 -3.83
C ARG A 571 -16.31 11.61 -4.64
N PHE A 572 -15.36 12.46 -5.02
CA PHE A 572 -14.19 12.04 -5.78
C PHE A 572 -13.23 11.22 -4.92
N PHE A 573 -13.29 11.35 -3.59
CA PHE A 573 -12.32 10.76 -2.67
C PHE A 573 -13.00 9.98 -1.57
#